data_AF-A0A9P8ZP45-F1
#
_entry.id   AF-A0A9P8ZP45-F1
#
_cell.length_a   1.000
_cell.length_b   1.000
_cell.length_c   1.000
_cell.angle_alpha   90.00
_cell.angle_beta   90.00
_cell.angle_gamma   90.00
#
_symmetry.space_group_name_H-M   'P 1'
#
loop_
_entity.id
_entity.type
_entity.pdbx_description
1 polymer ?
#
loop_
_entity_poly.entity_id
_entity_poly.type
_entity_poly.pdbx_seq_one_letter_code
_entity_poly.pdbx_strand_id
1 'polypeptide(L)'
;MVLFSFLFLLLTKTTLAAFSGEPKACWQRNCVTRNDAGTVCFEADYNGIPSSTCANSTLQRLIDSHVYNNIGRSIVYYDEQARVLGAAMWPVPASTISNIFVCMTGERVDVPGIDRTICRLALRDNDMEEGAAHLHECVVDLPSTPHTTWCQQTREPTPAPDPRTQPKREKMFFYEKPVAAGIAWILGGLVTVGTIYAAVIQCGSVVRRRWSSARRPDATLDLRASTMPIPQPHLPM
;
A
#
# COMPACT_ATOMS: atom_id res chain seq x y z
N MET A 1 11.26 5.06 -30.32
CA MET A 1 10.52 5.89 -29.33
C MET A 1 9.24 5.23 -28.80
N VAL A 2 8.54 4.38 -29.56
CA VAL A 2 7.29 3.72 -29.10
C VAL A 2 7.51 2.68 -27.99
N LEU A 3 8.69 2.05 -27.90
CA LEU A 3 9.00 1.05 -26.85
C LEU A 3 9.13 1.64 -25.44
N PHE A 4 9.46 2.92 -25.30
CA PHE A 4 9.67 3.56 -23.98
C PHE A 4 8.35 3.86 -23.27
N SER A 5 7.28 4.14 -24.03
CA SER A 5 5.94 4.41 -23.48
C SER A 5 5.27 3.16 -22.89
N PHE A 6 5.53 1.97 -23.46
CA PHE A 6 5.00 0.71 -22.90
C PHE A 6 5.71 0.31 -21.60
N LEU A 7 7.00 0.63 -21.46
CA LEU A 7 7.75 0.34 -20.22
C LEU A 7 7.32 1.26 -19.06
N PHE A 8 6.96 2.51 -19.36
CA PHE A 8 6.43 3.45 -18.35
C PHE A 8 5.04 3.03 -17.85
N LEU A 9 4.16 2.53 -18.73
CA LEU A 9 2.83 2.01 -18.34
C LEU A 9 2.89 0.70 -17.53
N LEU A 10 3.95 -0.10 -17.70
CA LEU A 10 4.19 -1.30 -16.89
C LEU A 10 4.80 -0.98 -15.51
N LEU A 11 5.49 0.16 -15.37
CA LEU A 11 6.06 0.66 -14.11
C LEU A 11 5.06 1.48 -13.27
N THR A 12 3.97 1.97 -13.87
CA THR A 12 2.82 2.56 -13.15
C THR A 12 1.83 1.51 -12.65
N LYS A 13 2.30 0.30 -12.28
CA LYS A 13 1.61 -0.44 -11.21
C LYS A 13 2.01 0.20 -9.89
N THR A 14 1.58 1.45 -9.72
CA THR A 14 1.54 2.10 -8.43
C THR A 14 0.80 1.16 -7.50
N THR A 15 1.55 0.63 -6.53
CA THR A 15 1.09 -0.12 -5.39
C THR A 15 -0.01 0.68 -4.69
N LEU A 16 -1.26 0.46 -5.09
CA LEU A 16 -2.42 0.82 -4.31
C LEU A 16 -2.40 -0.13 -3.12
N ALA A 17 -1.65 0.26 -2.09
CA ALA A 17 -1.76 -0.34 -0.77
C ALA A 17 -3.19 -0.07 -0.30
N ALA A 18 -3.95 -1.16 -0.28
CA ALA A 18 -5.31 -1.24 0.23
C ALA A 18 -5.51 -2.67 0.72
N PHE A 19 -4.97 -3.04 1.90
CA PHE A 19 -5.06 -4.40 2.47
C PHE A 19 -4.88 -5.56 1.44
N SER A 20 -4.11 -5.33 0.37
CA SER A 20 -4.25 -6.09 -0.89
C SER A 20 -3.24 -7.22 -1.03
N GLY A 21 -2.22 -7.25 -0.16
CA GLY A 21 -1.14 -8.23 -0.22
C GLY A 21 -1.15 -9.27 0.91
N GLU A 22 -1.65 -8.94 2.09
CA GLU A 22 -1.60 -9.82 3.25
C GLU A 22 -2.99 -10.38 3.58
N PRO A 23 -3.14 -11.72 3.69
CA PRO A 23 -4.43 -12.35 3.96
C PRO A 23 -4.94 -12.06 5.38
N LYS A 24 -4.02 -11.73 6.30
CA LYS A 24 -4.29 -11.52 7.72
C LYS A 24 -3.21 -10.66 8.35
N ALA A 25 -3.59 -9.62 9.07
CA ALA A 25 -2.69 -8.81 9.90
C ALA A 25 -3.21 -8.81 11.34
N CYS A 26 -2.37 -9.11 12.32
CA CYS A 26 -2.81 -9.29 13.70
C CYS A 26 -1.99 -8.44 14.68
N TRP A 27 -2.69 -7.85 15.64
CA TRP A 27 -2.11 -7.30 16.85
C TRP A 27 -2.61 -8.06 18.07
N GLN A 28 -1.69 -8.73 18.76
CA GLN A 28 -2.01 -9.60 19.89
C GLN A 28 -3.03 -10.69 19.46
N ARG A 29 -4.30 -10.52 19.84
CA ARG A 29 -5.40 -11.44 19.47
C ARG A 29 -6.46 -10.81 18.56
N ASN A 30 -6.34 -9.52 18.27
CA ASN A 30 -7.21 -8.83 17.34
C ASN A 30 -6.61 -8.93 15.94
N CYS A 31 -7.40 -9.33 14.96
CA CYS A 31 -6.92 -9.52 13.60
C CYS A 31 -7.81 -8.80 12.60
N VAL A 32 -7.18 -8.32 11.54
CA VAL A 32 -7.86 -7.89 10.33
C VAL A 32 -7.65 -8.97 9.27
N THR A 33 -8.73 -9.57 8.78
CA THR A 33 -8.72 -10.62 7.76
C THR A 33 -9.49 -10.17 6.54
N ARG A 34 -9.20 -10.79 5.39
CA ARG A 34 -9.99 -10.60 4.17
C ARG A 34 -10.78 -11.88 3.90
N ASN A 35 -12.09 -11.77 3.70
CA ASN A 35 -12.92 -12.92 3.32
C ASN A 35 -12.77 -13.24 1.82
N ASP A 36 -13.37 -14.35 1.36
CA ASP A 36 -13.30 -14.79 -0.04
C ASP A 36 -13.94 -13.81 -1.04
N ALA A 37 -14.85 -12.96 -0.57
CA ALA A 37 -15.46 -11.89 -1.36
C ALA A 37 -14.57 -10.63 -1.43
N GLY A 38 -13.41 -10.64 -0.77
CA GLY A 38 -12.50 -9.51 -0.72
C GLY A 38 -12.85 -8.46 0.33
N THR A 39 -13.86 -8.68 1.17
CA THR A 39 -14.24 -7.79 2.27
C THR A 39 -13.24 -7.90 3.40
N VAL A 40 -12.78 -6.75 3.89
CA VAL A 40 -11.86 -6.66 5.03
C VAL A 40 -12.68 -6.63 6.33
N CYS A 41 -12.29 -7.47 7.28
CA CYS A 41 -13.05 -7.84 8.46
C CYS A 41 -12.20 -7.78 9.70
N PHE A 42 -12.76 -7.24 10.77
CA PHE A 42 -12.15 -7.24 12.09
C PHE A 42 -12.62 -8.45 12.91
N GLU A 43 -11.68 -9.33 13.24
CA GLU A 43 -11.84 -10.44 14.17
C GLU A 43 -11.34 -10.01 15.54
N ALA A 44 -12.28 -9.80 16.47
CA ALA A 44 -11.96 -9.35 17.81
C ALA A 44 -11.80 -10.53 18.78
N ASP A 45 -10.85 -10.42 19.70
CA ASP A 45 -10.67 -11.37 20.80
C ASP A 45 -10.15 -10.62 22.04
N TYR A 46 -10.34 -11.23 23.21
CA TYR A 46 -9.87 -10.66 24.45
C TYR A 46 -8.35 -10.75 24.56
N ASN A 47 -7.71 -9.58 24.49
CA ASN A 47 -6.26 -9.41 24.61
C ASN A 47 -5.80 -9.11 26.04
N GLY A 48 -6.64 -9.32 27.06
CA GLY A 48 -6.30 -8.99 28.45
C GLY A 48 -6.49 -7.51 28.81
N ILE A 49 -6.82 -6.66 27.84
CA ILE A 49 -7.14 -5.26 28.07
C ILE A 49 -8.65 -5.17 28.40
N PRO A 50 -9.01 -4.80 29.64
CA PRO A 50 -10.42 -4.64 29.99
C PRO A 50 -11.04 -3.53 29.15
N SER A 51 -12.30 -3.71 28.77
CA SER A 51 -13.10 -2.59 28.24
C SER A 51 -13.10 -1.51 29.32
N SER A 52 -12.50 -0.38 29.00
CA SER A 52 -12.31 0.72 29.94
C SER A 52 -12.82 2.00 29.32
N THR A 53 -13.18 2.96 30.17
CA THR A 53 -13.56 4.31 29.72
C THR A 53 -12.39 4.93 28.97
N CYS A 54 -12.60 5.30 27.70
CA CYS A 54 -11.61 6.03 26.92
C CYS A 54 -11.21 7.30 27.66
N ALA A 55 -9.97 7.38 28.15
CA ALA A 55 -9.48 8.63 28.75
C ALA A 55 -9.38 9.76 27.72
N ASN A 56 -9.21 9.41 26.44
CA ASN A 56 -9.14 10.36 25.33
C ASN A 56 -10.55 10.70 24.80
N SER A 57 -10.98 11.94 25.02
CA SER A 57 -12.28 12.44 24.56
C SER A 57 -12.49 12.38 23.04
N THR A 58 -11.42 12.47 22.25
CA THR A 58 -11.48 12.30 20.79
C THR A 58 -11.81 10.86 20.44
N LEU A 59 -11.11 9.89 21.04
CA LEU A 59 -11.39 8.46 20.80
C LEU A 59 -12.77 8.06 21.30
N GLN A 60 -13.23 8.61 22.42
CA GLN A 60 -14.60 8.38 22.89
C GLN A 60 -15.63 8.84 21.85
N ARG A 61 -15.49 10.07 21.35
CA ARG A 61 -16.39 10.62 20.32
C ARG A 61 -16.36 9.80 19.03
N LEU A 62 -15.19 9.29 18.67
CA LEU A 62 -15.01 8.41 17.52
C LEU A 62 -15.72 7.07 17.71
N ILE A 63 -15.61 6.45 18.88
CA ILE A 63 -16.35 5.22 19.22
C ILE A 63 -17.85 5.48 19.13
N ASP A 64 -18.34 6.55 19.77
CA ASP A 64 -19.77 6.88 19.72
C ASP A 64 -20.23 7.08 18.27
N SER A 65 -19.48 7.84 17.49
CA SER A 65 -19.77 8.04 16.07
C SER A 65 -19.66 6.76 15.23
N HIS A 66 -18.84 5.80 15.61
CA HIS A 66 -18.68 4.55 14.87
C HIS A 66 -19.78 3.55 15.20
N VAL A 67 -20.08 3.40 16.49
CA VAL A 67 -21.10 2.48 17.01
C VAL A 67 -22.49 2.89 16.57
N TYR A 68 -22.81 4.18 16.61
CA TYR A 68 -24.16 4.68 16.31
C TYR A 68 -24.36 5.10 14.84
N ASN A 69 -23.35 4.96 13.99
CA ASN A 69 -23.48 5.22 12.56
C ASN A 69 -23.77 3.93 11.79
N ASN A 70 -24.63 4.03 10.77
CA ASN A 70 -25.03 2.92 9.92
C ASN A 70 -24.01 2.59 8.82
N ILE A 71 -22.96 3.40 8.68
CA ILE A 71 -21.95 3.22 7.63
C ILE A 71 -20.92 2.17 8.09
N GLY A 72 -20.97 0.99 7.46
CA GLY A 72 -19.86 0.04 7.39
C GLY A 72 -19.20 -0.30 8.73
N ARG A 73 -19.93 -0.97 9.63
CA ARG A 73 -19.49 -1.16 11.04
C ARG A 73 -18.20 -1.94 11.24
N SER A 74 -17.62 -2.61 10.23
CA SER A 74 -16.41 -3.40 10.48
C SER A 74 -15.14 -2.56 10.60
N ILE A 75 -14.83 -1.68 9.63
CA ILE A 75 -13.63 -0.83 9.65
C ILE A 75 -13.93 0.49 8.92
N VAL A 76 -13.73 1.61 9.61
CA VAL A 76 -13.97 2.97 9.08
C VAL A 76 -12.88 3.92 9.56
N TYR A 77 -12.46 4.82 8.67
CA TYR A 77 -11.51 5.88 8.95
C TYR A 77 -12.23 7.20 9.21
N TYR A 78 -11.68 7.97 10.14
CA TYR A 78 -12.22 9.24 10.62
C TYR A 78 -11.13 10.30 10.74
N ASP A 79 -11.54 11.57 10.71
CA ASP A 79 -10.73 12.68 11.21
C ASP A 79 -10.93 12.92 12.72
N GLU A 80 -10.19 13.86 13.28
CA GLU A 80 -10.31 14.28 14.70
C GLU A 80 -11.70 14.79 15.10
N GLN A 81 -12.53 15.19 14.13
CA GLN A 81 -13.88 15.69 14.36
C GLN A 81 -14.94 14.57 14.24
N ALA A 82 -14.50 13.30 14.12
CA ALA A 82 -15.36 12.14 13.89
C ALA A 82 -16.16 12.20 12.58
N ARG A 83 -15.64 12.91 11.56
CA ARG A 83 -16.20 12.84 10.21
C ARG A 83 -15.61 11.63 9.49
N VAL A 84 -16.48 10.87 8.83
CA VAL A 84 -16.10 9.69 8.05
C VAL A 84 -15.26 10.11 6.86
N LEU A 85 -14.06 9.54 6.74
CA LEU A 85 -13.18 9.68 5.58
C LEU A 85 -13.41 8.57 4.56
N GLY A 86 -13.64 7.35 5.03
CA GLY A 86 -13.95 6.20 4.19
C GLY A 86 -13.96 4.87 4.94
N ALA A 87 -14.28 3.78 4.23
CA ALA A 87 -14.31 2.43 4.78
C ALA A 87 -12.90 1.77 4.79
N ALA A 88 -12.83 0.47 5.07
CA ALA A 88 -11.59 -0.32 5.15
C ALA A 88 -10.58 -0.14 4.00
N MET A 89 -11.04 0.17 2.79
CA MET A 89 -10.20 0.36 1.59
C MET A 89 -9.75 1.81 1.39
N TRP A 90 -10.04 2.71 2.33
CA TRP A 90 -9.68 4.12 2.21
C TRP A 90 -8.15 4.28 2.30
N PRO A 91 -7.49 4.89 1.30
CA PRO A 91 -6.04 4.97 1.28
C PRO A 91 -5.56 6.02 2.29
N VAL A 92 -4.86 5.58 3.33
CA VAL A 92 -4.25 6.47 4.33
C VAL A 92 -3.05 7.20 3.68
N PRO A 93 -3.07 8.54 3.55
CA PRO A 93 -1.97 9.27 2.97
C PRO A 93 -0.72 9.16 3.84
N ALA A 94 0.46 9.01 3.22
CA ALA A 94 1.73 8.87 3.97
C ALA A 94 2.15 10.13 4.76
N SER A 95 1.61 11.29 4.40
CA SER A 95 1.86 12.55 5.11
C SER A 95 0.53 13.28 5.28
N THR A 96 -0.08 13.13 6.44
CA THR A 96 -1.28 13.87 6.80
C THR A 96 -0.89 15.03 7.70
N ILE A 97 -1.45 16.21 7.40
CA ILE A 97 -1.31 17.39 8.27
C ILE A 97 -2.17 17.21 9.54
N SER A 98 -3.15 16.31 9.49
CA SER A 98 -4.07 15.98 10.57
C SER A 98 -3.93 14.52 11.00
N ASN A 99 -4.27 14.23 12.25
CA ASN A 99 -4.38 12.85 12.72
C ASN A 99 -5.58 12.16 12.06
N ILE A 100 -5.37 10.93 11.63
CA ILE A 100 -6.41 10.05 11.09
C ILE A 100 -6.61 8.92 12.07
N PHE A 101 -7.86 8.56 12.31
CA PHE A 101 -8.22 7.49 13.22
C PHE A 101 -8.89 6.38 12.44
N VAL A 102 -8.68 5.15 12.89
CA VAL A 102 -9.38 3.97 12.40
C VAL A 102 -10.18 3.38 13.56
N CYS A 103 -11.47 3.14 13.32
CA CYS A 103 -12.32 2.40 14.22
C CYS A 103 -12.74 1.09 13.58
N MET A 104 -12.68 0.03 14.37
CA MET A 104 -12.93 -1.33 13.95
C MET A 104 -13.92 -1.98 14.91
N THR A 105 -14.96 -2.63 14.40
CA THR A 105 -15.89 -3.43 15.22
C THR A 105 -16.03 -4.83 14.67
N GLY A 106 -16.05 -5.80 15.58
CA GLY A 106 -16.21 -7.21 15.26
C GLY A 106 -16.77 -7.96 16.46
N GLU A 107 -17.49 -9.04 16.19
CA GLU A 107 -17.96 -9.93 17.24
C GLU A 107 -16.74 -10.61 17.89
N ARG A 108 -16.77 -10.70 19.22
CA ARG A 108 -15.74 -11.37 19.99
C ARG A 108 -15.79 -12.87 19.76
N VAL A 109 -14.65 -13.45 19.39
CA VAL A 109 -14.53 -14.89 19.15
C VAL A 109 -14.69 -15.70 20.44
N ASP A 110 -14.33 -15.11 21.59
CA ASP A 110 -14.37 -15.77 22.89
C ASP A 110 -15.71 -15.62 23.63
N VAL A 111 -16.52 -14.62 23.29
CA VAL A 111 -17.82 -14.37 23.91
C VAL A 111 -18.86 -14.02 22.82
N PRO A 112 -19.67 -15.00 22.37
CA PRO A 112 -20.70 -14.76 21.36
C PRO A 112 -21.70 -13.68 21.79
N GLY A 113 -22.18 -12.89 20.83
CA GLY A 113 -23.15 -11.83 21.07
C GLY A 113 -22.58 -10.58 21.74
N ILE A 114 -21.25 -10.47 21.87
CA ILE A 114 -20.56 -9.24 22.29
C ILE A 114 -19.69 -8.75 21.13
N ASP A 115 -19.95 -7.53 20.68
CA ASP A 115 -19.08 -6.83 19.73
C ASP A 115 -18.00 -6.07 20.52
N ARG A 116 -16.77 -6.07 20.01
CA ARG A 116 -15.67 -5.24 20.51
C ARG A 116 -15.35 -4.19 19.46
N THR A 117 -15.43 -2.93 19.87
CA THR A 117 -15.03 -1.78 19.06
C THR A 117 -13.70 -1.25 19.54
N ILE A 118 -12.76 -1.08 18.62
CA ILE A 118 -11.45 -0.47 18.87
C ILE A 118 -11.30 0.76 18.00
N CYS A 119 -11.00 1.92 18.58
CA CYS A 119 -10.58 3.11 17.84
C CYS A 119 -9.14 3.47 18.21
N ARG A 120 -8.31 3.74 17.20
CA ARG A 120 -6.89 4.11 17.39
C ARG A 120 -6.42 5.08 16.31
N LEU A 121 -5.23 5.64 16.49
CA LEU A 121 -4.54 6.42 15.46
C LEU A 121 -4.11 5.49 14.31
N ALA A 122 -4.32 5.94 13.07
CA ALA A 122 -3.81 5.31 11.86
C ALA A 122 -2.55 6.05 11.41
N LEU A 123 -1.40 5.38 11.46
CA LEU A 123 -0.09 5.90 11.05
C LEU A 123 0.14 5.77 9.55
N ARG A 124 -0.40 4.70 8.96
CA ARG A 124 -0.36 4.39 7.52
C ARG A 124 -1.39 3.29 7.21
N ASP A 125 -1.51 2.93 5.94
CA ASP A 125 -2.32 1.77 5.55
C ASP A 125 -1.73 0.49 6.14
N ASN A 126 -2.60 -0.41 6.62
CA ASN A 126 -2.26 -1.70 7.25
C ASN A 126 -1.21 -1.61 8.37
N ASP A 127 -1.31 -0.62 9.26
CA ASP A 127 -0.43 -0.45 10.42
C ASP A 127 -0.82 -1.33 11.63
N MET A 128 -1.60 -2.40 11.41
CA MET A 128 -2.08 -3.28 12.49
C MET A 128 -0.94 -3.98 13.24
N GLU A 129 0.19 -4.28 12.60
CA GLU A 129 1.31 -4.94 13.30
C GLU A 129 2.23 -3.95 14.03
N GLU A 130 2.00 -2.64 13.86
CA GLU A 130 2.88 -1.60 14.36
C GLU A 130 2.48 -1.19 15.78
N GLY A 131 3.25 -1.60 16.78
CA GLY A 131 2.93 -1.32 18.18
C GLY A 131 2.76 0.17 18.52
N ALA A 132 3.37 1.07 17.76
CA ALA A 132 3.18 2.52 17.91
C ALA A 132 1.73 2.95 17.62
N ALA A 133 1.05 2.29 16.70
CA ALA A 133 -0.36 2.55 16.37
C ALA A 133 -1.32 2.15 17.52
N HIS A 134 -0.85 1.27 18.41
CA HIS A 134 -1.60 0.74 19.55
C HIS A 134 -1.33 1.44 20.88
N LEU A 135 -0.41 2.42 20.93
CA LEU A 135 -0.12 3.19 22.15
C LEU A 135 -1.34 3.99 22.65
N HIS A 136 -2.23 4.37 21.73
CA HIS A 136 -3.41 5.18 22.00
C HIS A 136 -4.66 4.54 21.40
N GLU A 137 -4.91 3.28 21.73
CA GLU A 137 -6.18 2.63 21.43
C GLU A 137 -7.20 2.85 22.53
N CYS A 138 -8.46 3.01 22.15
CA CYS A 138 -9.58 2.85 23.05
C CYS A 138 -10.43 1.66 22.63
N VAL A 139 -10.88 0.90 23.62
CA VAL A 139 -11.60 -0.35 23.43
C VAL A 139 -12.88 -0.36 24.27
N VAL A 140 -14.00 -0.63 23.61
CA VAL A 140 -15.31 -0.77 24.25
C VAL A 140 -15.95 -2.08 23.78
N ASP A 141 -16.51 -2.83 24.73
CA ASP A 141 -17.30 -4.02 24.44
C ASP A 141 -18.79 -3.64 24.56
N LEU A 142 -19.59 -4.04 23.58
CA LEU A 142 -21.01 -3.71 23.45
C LEU A 142 -21.82 -4.97 23.12
N PRO A 143 -23.11 -5.03 23.50
CA PRO A 143 -23.99 -6.08 22.99
C PRO A 143 -24.02 -6.07 21.47
N SER A 144 -23.83 -7.23 20.86
CA SER A 144 -23.88 -7.37 19.42
C SER A 144 -25.27 -7.03 18.92
N THR A 145 -25.35 -6.17 17.90
CA THR A 145 -26.61 -5.87 17.23
C THR A 145 -26.77 -6.83 16.05
N PRO A 146 -27.98 -7.36 15.77
CA PRO A 146 -28.23 -8.38 14.74
C PRO A 146 -28.08 -7.88 13.27
N HIS A 147 -27.24 -6.89 13.01
CA HIS A 147 -27.04 -6.36 11.68
C HIS A 147 -26.21 -7.29 10.80
N THR A 148 -26.54 -7.26 9.49
CA THR A 148 -25.91 -8.01 8.41
C THR A 148 -24.40 -7.80 8.39
N THR A 149 -23.74 -8.73 9.05
CA THR A 149 -22.31 -8.92 9.16
C THR A 149 -21.76 -9.37 7.82
N TRP A 150 -21.33 -8.42 7.00
CA TRP A 150 -20.50 -8.70 5.82
C TRP A 150 -19.21 -9.48 6.16
N CYS A 151 -18.90 -9.56 7.45
CA CYS A 151 -17.77 -10.28 8.05
C CYS A 151 -18.14 -11.53 8.84
N GLN A 152 -19.41 -11.87 8.99
CA GLN A 152 -19.74 -13.25 9.30
C GLN A 152 -19.45 -14.00 8.00
N GLN A 153 -18.26 -14.60 7.94
CA GLN A 153 -18.19 -15.90 7.33
C GLN A 153 -19.36 -16.66 7.93
N THR A 154 -20.29 -17.13 7.11
CA THR A 154 -21.09 -18.28 7.48
C THR A 154 -20.04 -19.31 7.90
N ARG A 155 -19.72 -19.38 9.19
CA ARG A 155 -18.97 -20.48 9.75
C ARG A 155 -19.92 -21.62 9.52
N GLU A 156 -19.80 -22.24 8.34
CA GLU A 156 -20.44 -23.50 8.07
C GLU A 156 -20.03 -24.36 9.26
N PRO A 157 -20.99 -24.76 10.12
CA PRO A 157 -20.68 -25.32 11.42
C PRO A 157 -19.70 -26.45 11.14
N THR A 158 -18.45 -26.26 11.54
CA THR A 158 -17.42 -27.25 11.28
C THR A 158 -17.95 -28.52 11.92
N PRO A 159 -18.32 -29.54 11.12
CA PRO A 159 -18.95 -30.72 11.68
C PRO A 159 -18.00 -31.24 12.77
N ALA A 160 -18.56 -31.51 13.95
CA ALA A 160 -17.78 -31.91 15.11
C ALA A 160 -16.73 -32.94 14.65
N PRO A 161 -15.42 -32.68 14.87
CA PRO A 161 -14.38 -33.48 14.27
C PRO A 161 -14.62 -34.94 14.66
N ASP A 162 -14.94 -35.77 13.66
CA ASP A 162 -15.11 -37.19 13.88
C ASP A 162 -13.78 -37.71 14.46
N PRO A 163 -13.75 -38.24 15.69
CA PRO A 163 -12.53 -38.72 16.32
C PRO A 163 -11.83 -39.84 15.51
N ARG A 164 -12.51 -40.44 14.52
CA ARG A 164 -11.95 -41.46 13.63
C ARG A 164 -11.36 -40.88 12.34
N THR A 165 -11.64 -39.62 12.04
CA THR A 165 -11.18 -38.92 10.84
C THR A 165 -10.31 -37.76 11.28
N GLN A 166 -9.20 -38.03 11.98
CA GLN A 166 -8.10 -37.06 11.99
C GLN A 166 -7.52 -37.08 10.57
N PRO A 167 -7.71 -36.04 9.75
CA PRO A 167 -6.92 -35.93 8.55
C PRO A 167 -5.48 -35.88 9.02
N LYS A 168 -4.70 -36.87 8.55
CA LYS A 168 -3.24 -36.84 8.61
C LYS A 168 -2.87 -35.44 8.17
N ARG A 169 -2.33 -34.64 9.09
CA ARG A 169 -2.05 -33.21 8.95
C ARG A 169 -1.16 -33.01 7.72
N GLU A 170 -1.77 -32.97 6.55
CA GLU A 170 -1.10 -32.67 5.32
C GLU A 170 -0.66 -31.24 5.49
N LYS A 171 0.64 -31.09 5.61
CA LYS A 171 1.33 -29.81 5.58
C LYS A 171 0.95 -29.21 4.22
N MET A 172 -0.15 -28.46 4.17
CA MET A 172 -0.30 -27.44 3.16
C MET A 172 0.86 -26.50 3.43
N PHE A 173 1.95 -26.75 2.72
CA PHE A 173 3.00 -25.78 2.46
C PHE A 173 2.34 -24.68 1.63
N PHE A 174 1.56 -23.87 2.33
CA PHE A 174 1.19 -22.55 1.87
C PHE A 174 2.49 -21.81 1.56
N TYR A 175 2.41 -21.01 0.51
CA TYR A 175 3.47 -20.23 -0.13
C TYR A 175 4.12 -19.16 0.79
N GLU A 176 4.25 -19.40 2.09
CA GLU A 176 4.88 -18.54 3.10
C GLU A 176 6.36 -18.89 3.29
N LYS A 177 7.15 -18.78 2.22
CA LYS A 177 8.59 -18.61 2.42
C LYS A 177 8.93 -17.18 2.01
N PRO A 178 9.25 -16.26 2.96
CA PRO A 178 9.76 -14.93 2.63
C PRO A 178 10.99 -14.97 1.70
N VAL A 179 11.64 -16.13 1.64
CA VAL A 179 12.71 -16.47 0.70
C VAL A 179 12.27 -16.38 -0.77
N ALA A 180 11.06 -16.83 -1.15
CA ALA A 180 10.61 -16.81 -2.54
C ALA A 180 10.35 -15.38 -3.04
N ALA A 181 9.73 -14.55 -2.20
CA ALA A 181 9.56 -13.13 -2.49
C ALA A 181 10.92 -12.40 -2.56
N GLY A 182 11.85 -12.73 -1.66
CA GLY A 182 13.22 -12.21 -1.71
C GLY A 182 13.98 -12.60 -2.98
N ILE A 183 13.87 -13.85 -3.44
CA ILE A 183 14.49 -14.32 -4.69
C ILE A 183 13.93 -13.56 -5.89
N ALA A 184 12.61 -13.34 -5.96
CA ALA A 184 12.00 -12.57 -7.05
C ALA A 184 12.52 -11.12 -7.10
N TRP A 185 12.69 -10.47 -5.95
CA TRP A 185 13.26 -9.12 -5.85
C TRP A 185 14.73 -9.08 -6.30
N ILE A 186 15.55 -10.03 -5.88
CA ILE A 186 16.97 -10.11 -6.27
C ILE A 186 17.10 -10.32 -7.79
N LEU A 187 16.30 -11.23 -8.36
CA LEU A 187 16.30 -11.48 -9.80
C LEU A 187 15.82 -10.24 -10.59
N GLY A 188 14.78 -9.54 -10.12
CA GLY A 188 14.33 -8.27 -10.71
C GLY A 188 15.40 -7.18 -10.66
N GLY A 189 16.11 -7.06 -9.53
CA GLY A 189 17.24 -6.14 -9.38
C GLY A 189 18.39 -6.44 -10.36
N LEU A 190 18.79 -7.70 -10.49
CA LEU A 190 19.85 -8.12 -11.40
C LEU A 190 19.51 -7.82 -12.87
N VAL A 191 18.26 -8.09 -13.29
CA VAL A 191 17.79 -7.76 -14.65
C VAL A 191 17.81 -6.25 -14.88
N THR A 192 17.41 -5.45 -13.90
CA THR A 192 17.40 -3.98 -13.99
C THR A 192 18.82 -3.42 -14.12
N VAL A 193 19.77 -3.90 -13.31
CA VAL A 193 21.18 -3.49 -13.42
C VAL A 193 21.78 -3.92 -14.77
N GLY A 194 21.50 -5.14 -15.22
CA GLY A 194 21.97 -5.65 -16.50
C GLY A 194 21.48 -4.83 -17.71
N THR A 195 20.21 -4.41 -17.69
CA THR A 195 19.62 -3.58 -18.74
C THR A 195 20.21 -2.16 -18.76
N ILE A 196 20.42 -1.54 -17.60
CA ILE A 196 21.11 -0.25 -17.49
C ILE A 196 22.54 -0.35 -18.06
N TYR A 197 23.28 -1.39 -17.68
CA TYR A 197 24.65 -1.59 -18.14
C TYR A 197 24.73 -1.78 -19.66
N ALA A 198 23.83 -2.57 -20.25
CA ALA A 198 23.74 -2.75 -21.69
C ALA A 198 23.43 -1.43 -22.43
N ALA A 199 22.53 -0.60 -21.89
CA ALA A 199 22.20 0.71 -22.46
C ALA A 199 23.40 1.67 -22.44
N VAL A 200 24.19 1.67 -21.35
CA VAL A 200 25.42 2.48 -21.25
C VAL A 200 26.45 2.07 -22.31
N ILE A 201 26.65 0.76 -22.52
CA ILE A 201 27.58 0.26 -23.55
C ILE A 201 27.11 0.67 -24.95
N GLN A 202 25.81 0.53 -25.25
CA GLN A 202 25.25 0.93 -26.54
C GLN A 202 25.44 2.44 -26.79
N CYS A 203 25.11 3.30 -25.81
CA CYS A 203 25.34 4.74 -25.91
C CYS A 203 26.82 5.08 -26.12
N GLY A 204 27.72 4.46 -25.36
CA GLY A 204 29.16 4.66 -25.49
C GLY A 204 29.69 4.32 -26.88
N SER A 205 29.16 3.26 -27.50
CA SER A 205 29.55 2.85 -28.85
C SER A 205 29.13 3.86 -29.92
N VAL A 206 27.95 4.47 -29.78
CA VAL A 206 27.42 5.48 -30.70
C VAL A 206 28.23 6.77 -30.58
N VAL A 207 28.51 7.23 -29.36
CA VAL A 207 29.35 8.41 -29.11
C VAL A 207 30.75 8.21 -29.68
N ARG A 208 31.36 7.04 -29.47
CA ARG A 208 32.69 6.72 -30.00
C ARG A 208 32.73 6.73 -31.54
N ARG A 209 31.71 6.18 -32.22
CA ARG A 209 31.59 6.24 -33.69
C ARG A 209 31.41 7.67 -34.22
N ARG A 210 30.65 8.49 -33.50
CA ARG A 210 30.45 9.91 -33.86
C ARG A 210 31.75 10.70 -33.73
N TRP A 211 32.51 10.46 -32.66
CA TRP A 211 33.82 11.08 -32.45
C TRP A 211 34.88 10.62 -33.43
N SER A 212 34.90 9.36 -33.85
CA SER A 212 35.85 8.89 -34.88
C SER A 212 35.53 9.45 -36.26
N SER A 213 34.26 9.72 -36.55
CA SER A 213 33.85 10.34 -37.82
C SER A 213 34.21 11.83 -37.89
N ALA A 214 34.13 12.55 -36.77
CA ALA A 214 34.51 13.96 -36.67
C ALA A 214 36.02 14.20 -36.78
N ARG A 215 36.85 13.16 -36.64
CA ARG A 215 38.31 13.26 -36.65
C ARG A 215 38.96 12.88 -37.98
N ARG A 216 38.20 12.66 -39.06
CA ARG A 216 38.78 12.56 -40.42
C ARG A 216 39.14 13.96 -40.91
N PRO A 217 40.43 14.29 -41.08
CA PRO A 217 40.88 15.57 -41.60
C PRO A 217 40.80 15.54 -43.13
N ASP A 218 39.61 15.42 -43.70
CA ASP A 218 39.39 15.56 -45.14
C ASP A 218 38.29 16.59 -45.37
N ALA A 219 38.67 17.85 -45.21
CA ALA A 219 38.00 18.97 -45.85
C ALA A 219 39.08 19.98 -46.16
N THR A 220 39.72 19.80 -47.31
CA THR A 220 40.37 20.87 -48.07
C THR A 220 39.37 22.03 -48.16
N LEU A 221 39.52 22.99 -47.25
CA LEU A 221 38.87 24.29 -47.31
C LEU A 221 39.42 24.99 -48.55
N ASP A 222 38.73 24.85 -49.67
CA ASP A 222 38.88 25.74 -50.81
C ASP A 222 38.44 27.14 -50.38
N LEU A 223 39.41 27.93 -49.90
CA LEU A 223 39.28 29.36 -49.65
C LEU A 223 39.12 30.08 -51.00
N ARG A 224 37.90 30.07 -51.53
CA ARG A 224 37.52 30.93 -52.65
C ARG A 224 37.34 32.34 -52.10
N ALA A 225 38.42 33.12 -52.20
CA ALA A 225 38.47 34.54 -51.86
C ALA A 225 37.33 35.29 -52.57
N SER A 226 36.33 35.70 -51.80
CA SER A 226 35.29 36.62 -52.27
C SER A 226 35.78 38.03 -52.02
N THR A 227 36.29 38.66 -53.08
CA THR A 227 36.72 40.05 -53.13
C THR A 227 35.50 40.96 -52.91
N MET A 228 35.42 41.62 -51.75
CA MET A 228 34.42 42.67 -51.52
C MET A 228 34.88 43.98 -52.17
N PRO A 229 33.99 44.71 -52.87
CA PRO A 229 34.32 46.00 -53.45
C PRO A 229 34.39 47.09 -52.37
N ILE A 230 35.42 47.93 -52.46
CA ILE A 230 35.69 49.07 -51.58
C ILE A 230 34.76 50.23 -51.97
N PRO A 231 34.04 50.87 -51.03
CA PRO A 231 33.22 52.05 -51.34
C PRO A 231 34.08 53.29 -51.56
N GLN A 232 33.77 54.09 -52.60
CA GLN A 232 34.45 55.36 -52.84
C GLN A 232 33.88 56.50 -51.97
N PRO A 233 34.74 57.42 -51.48
CA PRO A 233 34.30 58.57 -50.71
C PRO A 233 33.79 59.69 -51.62
N HIS A 234 32.60 60.21 -51.31
CA HIS A 234 32.06 61.44 -51.89
C HIS A 234 32.72 62.66 -51.22
N LEU A 235 33.30 63.55 -52.04
CA LEU A 235 33.77 64.88 -51.64
C LEU A 235 32.59 65.87 -51.63
N PRO A 236 32.45 66.72 -50.61
CA PRO A 236 31.55 67.87 -50.65
C PRO A 236 32.19 69.06 -51.38
N MET A 237 31.35 69.82 -52.08
CA MET A 237 31.67 71.09 -52.76
C MET A 237 31.91 72.22 -51.76
#